data_AF-A0A3S5E881-F1
#
_entry.id   AF-A0A3S5E881-F1
#
_cell.length_a   1.000
_cell.length_b   1.000
_cell.length_c   1.000
_cell.angle_alpha   90.00
_cell.angle_beta   90.00
_cell.angle_gamma   90.00
#
_symmetry.space_group_name_H-M   'P 1'
#
loop_
_entity.id
_entity.type
_entity.pdbx_description
1 polymer ?
#
loop_
_entity_poly.entity_id
_entity_poly.type
_entity_poly.pdbx_seq_one_letter_code
_entity_poly.pdbx_strand_id
1 'polypeptide(L)'
;MIYRQLPNGESQFFQYDTENQLVLAEIKKNSGESQTWEYAYDPFGRRLSKERTDKGALTATAPKQTHFVWDGSRLLQEYNYRGSYSYIYTDQDSYEPLAQIFDNAKDGKQYLSYFHNDQIGIPREMTDQFGNLLWYGEYTAWGRLKTDERVYQHAHQPFRLQNQYCDEETGLHYNLMRYYEPDSGRFVNQDPIGLDGGNNLYRFALNSQMWFDPLGLKELYYLVATKDGFYPVMEWGKKAPWAHILKEGGDLNL
;
A
#
# COMPACT_ATOMS: atom_id res chain seq x y z
N MET A 1 -11.54 6.97 -16.99
CA MET A 1 -10.59 6.15 -17.78
C MET A 1 -9.20 6.73 -17.62
N ILE A 2 -8.20 5.91 -17.33
CA ILE A 2 -6.79 6.32 -17.12
C ILE A 2 -5.89 5.48 -18.02
N TYR A 3 -4.88 6.10 -18.64
CA TYR A 3 -3.85 5.43 -19.44
C TYR A 3 -2.50 5.53 -18.75
N ARG A 4 -1.75 4.43 -18.72
CA ARG A 4 -0.38 4.37 -18.21
C ARG A 4 0.52 3.64 -19.19
N GLN A 5 1.74 4.16 -19.37
CA GLN A 5 2.79 3.50 -20.13
C GLN A 5 3.98 3.23 -19.21
N LEU A 6 4.46 1.98 -19.20
CA LEU A 6 5.59 1.55 -18.40
C LEU A 6 6.91 1.75 -19.18
N PRO A 7 8.06 1.90 -18.49
CA PRO A 7 9.36 2.10 -19.15
C PRO A 7 9.79 0.95 -20.05
N ASN A 8 9.27 -0.25 -19.81
CA ASN A 8 9.53 -1.41 -20.65
C ASN A 8 8.81 -1.31 -22.02
N GLY A 9 7.83 -0.41 -22.19
CA GLY A 9 7.03 -0.22 -23.40
C GLY A 9 5.59 -0.73 -23.28
N GLU A 10 5.26 -1.45 -22.21
CA GLU A 10 3.90 -1.95 -21.96
C GLU A 10 2.94 -0.79 -21.71
N SER A 11 1.69 -0.95 -22.14
CA SER A 11 0.66 0.05 -21.91
C SER A 11 -0.55 -0.55 -21.22
N GLN A 12 -1.16 0.24 -20.35
CA GLN A 12 -2.25 -0.18 -19.49
C GLN A 12 -3.38 0.85 -19.54
N PHE A 13 -4.61 0.33 -19.63
CA PHE A 13 -5.83 1.13 -19.66
C PHE A 13 -6.71 0.71 -18.50
N PHE A 14 -7.13 1.68 -17.70
CA PHE A 14 -7.93 1.45 -16.49
C PHE A 14 -9.30 2.10 -16.63
N GLN A 15 -10.35 1.33 -16.34
CA GLN A 15 -11.72 1.81 -16.26
C GLN A 15 -12.20 1.73 -14.81
N TYR A 16 -12.85 2.80 -14.38
CA TYR A 16 -13.38 2.93 -13.03
C TYR A 16 -14.89 3.10 -13.11
N ASP A 17 -15.60 2.62 -12.11
CA ASP A 17 -17.04 2.85 -11.96
C ASP A 17 -17.34 4.23 -11.34
N THR A 18 -18.62 4.46 -11.03
CA THR A 18 -19.10 5.71 -10.41
C THR A 18 -18.66 5.86 -8.95
N GLU A 19 -18.22 4.78 -8.30
CA GLU A 19 -17.68 4.78 -6.93
C GLU A 19 -16.15 4.90 -6.91
N ASN A 20 -15.54 5.17 -8.08
CA ASN A 20 -14.09 5.30 -8.25
C ASN A 20 -13.32 4.01 -7.93
N GLN A 21 -13.95 2.84 -8.12
CA GLN A 21 -13.34 1.52 -8.00
C GLN A 21 -12.84 1.04 -9.36
N LEU A 22 -11.67 0.39 -9.41
CA LEU A 22 -11.08 -0.11 -10.66
C LEU A 22 -11.83 -1.37 -11.11
N VAL A 23 -12.72 -1.26 -12.09
CA VAL A 23 -13.51 -2.41 -12.55
C VAL A 23 -12.87 -3.17 -13.71
N LEU A 24 -11.98 -2.53 -14.48
CA LEU A 24 -11.34 -3.17 -15.62
C LEU A 24 -9.92 -2.61 -15.87
N ALA A 25 -8.98 -3.50 -16.13
CA ALA A 25 -7.62 -3.19 -16.58
C ALA A 25 -7.28 -3.94 -17.87
N GLU A 26 -6.96 -3.23 -18.95
CA GLU A 26 -6.38 -3.82 -20.16
C GLU A 26 -4.87 -3.60 -20.17
N ILE A 27 -4.11 -4.67 -20.31
CA ILE A 27 -2.64 -4.65 -20.34
C ILE A 27 -2.19 -5.11 -21.72
N LYS A 28 -1.53 -4.23 -22.45
CA LYS A 28 -0.87 -4.54 -23.72
C LYS A 28 0.61 -4.75 -23.46
N LYS A 29 1.05 -6.00 -23.62
CA LYS A 29 2.46 -6.36 -23.48
C LYS A 29 3.24 -5.96 -24.72
N ASN A 30 4.55 -5.78 -24.57
CA ASN A 30 5.45 -5.53 -25.70
C ASN A 30 5.50 -6.67 -26.72
N SER A 31 5.17 -7.89 -26.29
CA SER A 31 5.05 -9.05 -27.17
C SER A 31 3.88 -8.96 -28.15
N GLY A 32 2.98 -7.96 -27.99
CA GLY A 32 1.73 -7.84 -28.75
C GLY A 32 0.54 -8.57 -28.11
N GLU A 33 0.78 -9.39 -27.07
CA GLU A 33 -0.29 -10.03 -26.29
C GLU A 33 -1.05 -8.97 -25.49
N SER A 34 -2.38 -9.11 -25.43
CA SER A 34 -3.23 -8.29 -24.57
C SER A 34 -3.94 -9.14 -23.53
N GLN A 35 -4.03 -8.63 -22.31
CA GLN A 35 -4.75 -9.25 -21.21
C GLN A 35 -5.79 -8.27 -20.68
N THR A 36 -7.00 -8.76 -20.42
CA THR A 36 -8.04 -7.98 -19.75
C THR A 36 -8.28 -8.56 -18.38
N TRP A 37 -8.28 -7.72 -17.36
CA TRP A 37 -8.60 -8.07 -15.99
C TRP A 37 -9.86 -7.35 -15.56
N GLU A 38 -10.81 -8.08 -14.99
CA GLU A 38 -12.04 -7.55 -14.42
C GLU A 38 -12.02 -7.74 -12.91
N TYR A 39 -12.53 -6.75 -12.18
CA TYR A 39 -12.56 -6.76 -10.72
C TYR A 39 -14.00 -6.54 -10.24
N ALA A 40 -14.37 -7.26 -9.20
CA ALA A 40 -15.67 -7.10 -8.54
C ALA A 40 -15.47 -6.70 -7.08
N TYR A 41 -16.39 -5.91 -6.55
CA TYR A 41 -16.36 -5.37 -5.20
C TYR A 41 -17.69 -5.59 -4.50
N ASP A 42 -17.66 -5.57 -3.17
CA ASP A 42 -18.86 -5.52 -2.36
C ASP A 42 -19.31 -4.06 -2.11
N PRO A 43 -20.51 -3.84 -1.54
CA PRO A 43 -21.00 -2.49 -1.24
C PRO A 43 -20.15 -1.68 -0.24
N PHE A 44 -19.18 -2.30 0.43
CA PHE A 44 -18.23 -1.63 1.32
C PHE A 44 -16.90 -1.31 0.62
N GLY A 45 -16.79 -1.54 -0.69
CA GLY A 45 -15.59 -1.30 -1.49
C GLY A 45 -14.49 -2.36 -1.34
N ARG A 46 -14.79 -3.50 -0.70
CA ARG A 46 -13.83 -4.61 -0.58
C ARG A 46 -13.86 -5.44 -1.84
N ARG A 47 -12.69 -5.70 -2.43
CA ARG A 47 -12.59 -6.51 -3.64
C ARG A 47 -13.05 -7.94 -3.37
N LEU A 48 -14.03 -8.44 -4.10
CA LEU A 48 -14.52 -9.81 -4.05
C LEU A 48 -13.75 -10.74 -4.98
N SER A 49 -13.38 -10.27 -6.16
CA SER A 49 -12.65 -11.09 -7.13
C SER A 49 -11.81 -10.26 -8.09
N LYS A 50 -10.86 -10.95 -8.72
CA LYS A 50 -10.21 -10.52 -9.94
C LYS A 50 -10.12 -11.67 -10.93
N GLU A 51 -10.36 -11.38 -12.21
CA GLU A 51 -10.41 -12.38 -13.26
C GLU A 51 -9.72 -11.91 -14.52
N ARG A 52 -8.83 -12.76 -15.04
CA ARG A 52 -8.17 -12.54 -16.33
C ARG A 52 -8.92 -13.23 -17.46
N THR A 53 -9.23 -12.46 -18.49
CA THR A 53 -9.65 -12.92 -19.81
C THR A 53 -8.56 -12.60 -20.84
N ASP A 54 -8.02 -13.62 -21.50
CA ASP A 54 -7.04 -13.43 -22.58
C ASP A 54 -7.79 -13.12 -23.89
N LYS A 55 -7.78 -11.87 -24.36
CA LYS A 55 -8.29 -11.48 -25.69
C LYS A 55 -7.12 -11.36 -26.67
N GLY A 56 -7.13 -12.17 -27.73
CA GLY A 56 -6.15 -12.08 -28.82
C GLY A 56 -4.77 -12.69 -28.54
N ALA A 57 -4.63 -13.49 -27.47
CA ALA A 57 -3.42 -14.28 -27.26
C ALA A 57 -3.31 -15.38 -28.35
N LEU A 58 -2.12 -15.55 -28.92
CA LEU A 58 -1.82 -16.64 -29.89
C LEU A 58 -2.11 -18.03 -29.32
N THR A 59 -2.11 -18.15 -27.99
CA THR A 59 -2.49 -19.32 -27.22
C THR A 59 -3.37 -18.87 -26.06
N ALA A 60 -4.65 -19.25 -26.05
CA ALA A 60 -5.53 -18.99 -24.91
C ALA A 60 -5.04 -19.79 -23.70
N THR A 61 -4.82 -19.13 -22.57
CA THR A 61 -4.55 -19.83 -21.31
C THR A 61 -5.83 -19.91 -20.48
N ALA A 62 -5.89 -20.86 -19.55
CA ALA A 62 -7.06 -20.98 -18.68
C ALA A 62 -7.31 -19.64 -17.95
N PRO A 63 -8.59 -19.24 -17.77
CA PRO A 63 -8.95 -18.07 -16.97
C PRO A 63 -8.27 -18.14 -15.61
N LYS A 64 -7.67 -17.02 -15.19
CA LYS A 64 -7.10 -16.91 -13.84
C LYS A 64 -8.05 -16.06 -13.02
N GLN A 65 -8.81 -16.73 -12.16
CA GLN A 65 -9.71 -16.08 -11.22
C GLN A 65 -9.14 -16.23 -9.81
N THR A 66 -9.19 -15.15 -9.04
CA THR A 66 -8.89 -15.14 -7.60
C THR A 66 -10.05 -14.49 -6.89
N HIS A 67 -10.54 -15.14 -5.84
CA HIS A 67 -11.58 -14.64 -4.96
C HIS A 67 -10.97 -14.25 -3.62
N PHE A 68 -11.56 -13.26 -2.97
CA PHE A 68 -11.08 -12.71 -1.71
C PHE A 68 -12.18 -12.77 -0.65
N VAL A 69 -11.79 -13.15 0.56
CA VAL A 69 -12.65 -13.23 1.75
C VAL A 69 -12.07 -12.26 2.78
N TRP A 70 -12.94 -11.50 3.43
CA TRP A 70 -12.55 -10.41 4.32
C TRP A 70 -13.08 -10.61 5.73
N ASP A 71 -12.25 -10.24 6.71
CA ASP A 71 -12.63 -10.02 8.11
C ASP A 71 -12.53 -8.53 8.41
N GLY A 72 -13.68 -7.86 8.56
CA GLY A 72 -13.74 -6.39 8.51
C GLY A 72 -13.11 -5.86 7.22
N SER A 73 -12.05 -5.05 7.34
CA SER A 73 -11.24 -4.51 6.24
C SER A 73 -9.90 -5.24 6.04
N ARG A 74 -9.67 -6.36 6.74
CA ARG A 74 -8.48 -7.20 6.58
C ARG A 74 -8.77 -8.36 5.62
N LEU A 75 -7.80 -8.67 4.77
CA LEU A 75 -7.89 -9.82 3.88
C LEU A 75 -7.72 -11.10 4.72
N LEU A 76 -8.79 -11.87 4.88
CA LEU A 76 -8.75 -13.12 5.63
C LEU A 76 -8.17 -14.26 4.79
N GLN A 77 -8.62 -14.35 3.54
CA GLN A 77 -8.26 -15.46 2.68
C GLN A 77 -8.38 -15.06 1.21
N GLU A 78 -7.53 -15.64 0.38
CA GLU A 78 -7.77 -15.70 -1.05
C GLU A 78 -7.80 -17.14 -1.54
N TYR A 79 -8.51 -17.39 -2.64
CA TYR A 79 -8.49 -18.71 -3.27
C TYR A 79 -8.57 -18.61 -4.78
N ASN A 80 -7.84 -19.51 -5.43
CA ASN A 80 -7.73 -19.62 -6.88
C ASN A 80 -7.48 -21.09 -7.27
N TYR A 81 -7.15 -21.33 -8.54
CA TYR A 81 -6.89 -22.67 -9.07
C TYR A 81 -5.72 -23.42 -8.40
N ARG A 82 -4.84 -22.73 -7.66
CA ARG A 82 -3.73 -23.35 -6.91
C ARG A 82 -4.17 -23.87 -5.55
N GLY A 83 -5.28 -23.36 -5.00
CA GLY A 83 -5.68 -23.61 -3.62
C GLY A 83 -6.15 -22.35 -2.90
N SER A 84 -6.16 -22.39 -1.58
CA SER A 84 -6.48 -21.25 -0.71
C SER A 84 -5.30 -20.81 0.13
N TYR A 85 -5.11 -19.50 0.25
CA TYR A 85 -4.16 -18.87 1.16
C TYR A 85 -4.95 -18.15 2.25
N SER A 86 -4.89 -18.66 3.47
CA SER A 86 -5.50 -18.04 4.65
C SER A 86 -4.44 -17.29 5.45
N TYR A 87 -4.76 -16.07 5.88
CA TYR A 87 -3.82 -15.16 6.55
C TYR A 87 -4.14 -15.02 8.03
N ILE A 88 -3.11 -15.17 8.86
CA ILE A 88 -3.17 -14.98 10.31
C ILE A 88 -2.38 -13.71 10.62
N TYR A 89 -2.90 -12.88 11.52
CA TYR A 89 -2.34 -11.58 11.89
C TYR A 89 -1.87 -11.57 13.35
N THR A 90 -1.00 -10.63 13.70
CA THR A 90 -0.34 -10.58 15.02
C THR A 90 -1.29 -10.35 16.19
N ASP A 91 -2.36 -9.59 15.99
CA ASP A 91 -3.41 -9.35 16.98
C ASP A 91 -4.79 -9.09 16.34
N GLN A 92 -5.79 -8.80 17.17
CA GLN A 92 -7.18 -8.62 16.74
C GLN A 92 -7.39 -7.37 15.86
N ASP A 93 -6.62 -6.30 16.07
CA ASP A 93 -6.79 -5.00 15.41
C ASP A 93 -5.62 -4.64 14.47
N SER A 94 -4.64 -5.54 14.34
CA SER A 94 -3.43 -5.35 13.56
C SER A 94 -3.62 -5.75 12.11
N TYR A 95 -2.99 -5.01 11.20
CA TYR A 95 -2.91 -5.35 9.78
C TYR A 95 -1.60 -6.06 9.44
N GLU A 96 -0.78 -6.37 10.44
CA GLU A 96 0.52 -7.02 10.26
C GLU A 96 0.32 -8.54 10.08
N PRO A 97 0.61 -9.10 8.89
CA PRO A 97 0.49 -10.53 8.65
C PRO A 97 1.57 -11.27 9.45
N LEU A 98 1.17 -12.33 10.14
CA LEU A 98 2.04 -13.19 10.95
C LEU A 98 2.32 -14.51 10.25
N ALA A 99 1.29 -15.16 9.72
CA ALA A 99 1.42 -16.45 9.07
C ALA A 99 0.45 -16.64 7.91
N GLN A 100 0.79 -17.56 7.01
CA GLN A 100 -0.04 -17.99 5.89
C GLN A 100 -0.21 -19.51 5.94
N ILE A 101 -1.45 -19.96 5.83
CA ILE A 101 -1.79 -21.37 5.60
C ILE A 101 -2.17 -21.50 4.13
N PHE A 102 -1.40 -22.30 3.39
CA PHE A 102 -1.70 -22.63 2.00
C PHE A 102 -2.28 -24.06 1.91
N ASP A 103 -3.57 -24.17 1.64
CA ASP A 103 -4.22 -25.42 1.26
C ASP A 103 -4.00 -25.66 -0.23
N ASN A 104 -3.05 -26.52 -0.59
CA ASN A 104 -2.66 -26.74 -1.97
C ASN A 104 -3.63 -27.69 -2.68
N ALA A 105 -4.31 -27.20 -3.70
CA ALA A 105 -5.25 -28.00 -4.49
C ALA A 105 -4.56 -29.12 -5.30
N LYS A 106 -3.26 -28.99 -5.59
CA LYS A 106 -2.51 -29.95 -6.42
C LYS A 106 -2.21 -31.26 -5.69
N ASP A 107 -1.85 -31.19 -4.41
CA ASP A 107 -1.44 -32.35 -3.61
C ASP A 107 -2.35 -32.61 -2.39
N GLY A 108 -3.32 -31.72 -2.12
CA GLY A 108 -4.24 -31.82 -1.00
C GLY A 108 -3.60 -31.58 0.37
N LYS A 109 -2.40 -30.99 0.42
CA LYS A 109 -1.66 -30.74 1.68
C LYS A 109 -1.75 -29.28 2.10
N GLN A 110 -1.55 -29.07 3.40
CA GLN A 110 -1.40 -27.76 4.01
C GLN A 110 0.06 -27.41 4.22
N TYR A 111 0.41 -26.18 3.89
CA TYR A 111 1.74 -25.61 4.12
C TYR A 111 1.62 -24.36 4.99
N LEU A 112 2.40 -24.32 6.08
CA LEU A 112 2.45 -23.19 6.98
C LEU A 112 3.72 -22.36 6.71
N SER A 113 3.54 -21.06 6.51
CA SER A 113 4.62 -20.10 6.33
C SER A 113 4.46 -18.94 7.30
N TYR A 114 5.57 -18.33 7.73
CA TYR A 114 5.61 -17.19 8.63
C TYR A 114 6.16 -15.96 7.91
N PHE A 115 5.52 -14.81 8.09
CA PHE A 115 6.01 -13.53 7.59
C PHE A 115 6.93 -12.89 8.64
N HIS A 116 8.02 -12.29 8.14
CA HIS A 116 8.93 -11.49 8.97
C HIS A 116 8.89 -10.06 8.45
N ASN A 117 8.23 -9.17 9.20
CA ASN A 117 8.00 -7.79 8.79
C ASN A 117 9.02 -6.85 9.42
N ASP A 118 9.25 -5.70 8.77
CA ASP A 118 10.02 -4.61 9.38
C ASP A 118 9.16 -3.72 10.30
N GLN A 119 9.77 -2.68 10.88
CA GLN A 119 9.12 -1.79 11.85
C GLN A 119 7.91 -1.00 11.32
N ILE A 120 7.72 -0.92 10.00
CA ILE A 120 6.53 -0.28 9.39
C ILE A 120 5.54 -1.32 8.84
N GLY A 121 5.75 -2.59 9.15
CA GLY A 121 4.86 -3.70 8.83
C GLY A 121 4.99 -4.19 7.38
N ILE A 122 6.07 -3.88 6.66
CA ILE A 122 6.29 -4.46 5.32
C ILE A 122 6.99 -5.82 5.45
N PRO A 123 6.49 -6.88 4.80
CA PRO A 123 7.14 -8.20 4.83
C PRO A 123 8.52 -8.15 4.16
N ARG A 124 9.55 -8.63 4.84
CA ARG A 124 10.94 -8.72 4.34
C ARG A 124 11.34 -10.14 3.99
N GLU A 125 10.86 -11.10 4.76
CA GLU A 125 11.15 -12.52 4.57
C GLU A 125 9.90 -13.35 4.80
N MET A 126 9.89 -14.55 4.24
CA MET A 126 8.92 -15.58 4.56
C MET A 126 9.65 -16.91 4.76
N THR A 127 9.34 -17.63 5.85
CA THR A 127 9.96 -18.92 6.16
C THR A 127 8.92 -20.03 6.32
N ASP A 128 9.32 -21.28 6.12
CA ASP A 128 8.50 -22.43 6.48
C ASP A 128 8.50 -22.71 8.00
N GLN A 129 7.77 -23.74 8.40
CA GLN A 129 7.69 -24.20 9.80
C GLN A 129 9.01 -24.73 10.39
N PHE A 130 10.02 -24.98 9.57
CA PHE A 130 11.35 -25.43 10.00
C PHE A 130 12.38 -24.27 10.01
N GLY A 131 11.95 -23.06 9.64
CA GLY A 131 12.81 -21.88 9.55
C GLY A 131 13.58 -21.76 8.23
N ASN A 132 13.25 -22.56 7.21
CA ASN A 132 13.88 -22.41 5.89
C ASN A 132 13.29 -21.21 5.17
N LEU A 133 14.14 -20.42 4.51
CA LEU A 133 13.74 -19.27 3.71
C LEU A 133 12.93 -19.71 2.48
N LEU A 134 11.73 -19.16 2.31
CA LEU A 134 10.86 -19.37 1.16
C LEU A 134 10.91 -18.19 0.20
N TRP A 135 10.98 -16.97 0.74
CA TRP A 135 10.94 -15.72 -0.02
C TRP A 135 11.68 -14.60 0.71
N TYR A 136 12.30 -13.69 -0.04
CA TYR A 136 12.97 -12.49 0.45
C TYR A 136 12.66 -11.27 -0.44
N GLY A 137 12.46 -10.11 0.21
CA GLY A 137 12.10 -8.85 -0.44
C GLY A 137 12.91 -7.65 0.01
N GLU A 138 13.48 -6.92 -0.96
CA GLU A 138 14.02 -5.56 -0.75
C GLU A 138 13.06 -4.51 -1.32
N TYR A 139 12.92 -3.39 -0.62
CA TYR A 139 12.02 -2.31 -1.01
C TYR A 139 12.74 -0.96 -1.15
N THR A 140 12.25 -0.14 -2.08
CA THR A 140 12.58 1.28 -2.12
C THR A 140 11.81 2.06 -1.05
N ALA A 141 12.17 3.32 -0.81
CA ALA A 141 11.54 4.17 0.20
C ALA A 141 10.01 4.31 0.04
N TRP A 142 9.49 4.18 -1.20
CA TRP A 142 8.07 4.27 -1.51
C TRP A 142 7.39 2.91 -1.63
N GLY A 143 8.00 1.84 -1.12
CA GLY A 143 7.38 0.51 -1.04
C GLY A 143 7.42 -0.27 -2.35
N ARG A 144 8.18 0.16 -3.36
CA ARG A 144 8.41 -0.64 -4.57
C ARG A 144 9.30 -1.82 -4.25
N LEU A 145 8.86 -3.02 -4.58
CA LEU A 145 9.67 -4.23 -4.49
C LEU A 145 10.80 -4.16 -5.53
N LYS A 146 12.03 -4.02 -5.02
CA LYS A 146 13.26 -3.94 -5.81
C LYS A 146 13.82 -5.34 -6.09
N THR A 147 13.73 -6.22 -5.11
CA THR A 147 14.17 -7.62 -5.20
C THR A 147 12.99 -8.50 -4.79
N ASP A 148 12.59 -9.44 -5.66
CA ASP A 148 11.57 -10.45 -5.42
C ASP A 148 12.24 -11.84 -5.50
N GLU A 149 12.94 -12.23 -4.44
CA GLU A 149 13.69 -13.49 -4.42
C GLU A 149 12.84 -14.63 -3.89
N ARG A 150 12.44 -15.52 -4.78
CA ARG A 150 11.64 -16.72 -4.47
C ARG A 150 12.56 -17.93 -4.36
N VAL A 151 13.09 -18.18 -3.16
CA VAL A 151 13.87 -19.40 -2.87
C VAL A 151 13.02 -20.64 -3.12
N TYR A 152 11.76 -20.59 -2.69
CA TYR A 152 10.73 -21.52 -3.13
C TYR A 152 9.94 -20.88 -4.27
N GLN A 153 10.00 -21.49 -5.47
CA GLN A 153 9.42 -20.93 -6.71
C GLN A 153 7.92 -20.58 -6.59
N HIS A 154 7.19 -21.29 -5.73
CA HIS A 154 5.75 -21.11 -5.54
C HIS A 154 5.39 -20.37 -4.24
N ALA A 155 6.36 -19.76 -3.57
CA ALA A 155 6.08 -18.87 -2.45
C ALA A 155 5.15 -17.74 -2.87
N HIS A 156 4.07 -17.54 -2.12
CA HIS A 156 3.06 -16.53 -2.42
C HIS A 156 3.04 -15.46 -1.33
N GLN A 157 3.56 -14.29 -1.68
CA GLN A 157 3.68 -13.14 -0.79
C GLN A 157 3.09 -11.90 -1.52
N PRO A 158 1.81 -11.57 -1.30
CA PRO A 158 1.17 -10.45 -2.01
C PRO A 158 1.26 -9.12 -1.25
N PHE A 159 1.56 -9.15 0.06
CA PHE A 159 1.45 -7.95 0.90
C PHE A 159 2.60 -6.97 0.69
N ARG A 160 2.29 -5.70 0.81
CA ARG A 160 3.21 -4.55 0.67
C ARG A 160 3.02 -3.61 1.87
N LEU A 161 3.52 -2.38 1.74
CA LEU A 161 3.45 -1.36 2.79
C LEU A 161 2.00 -1.22 3.32
N GLN A 162 1.82 -1.26 4.64
CA GLN A 162 0.51 -1.15 5.31
C GLN A 162 -0.53 -2.18 4.81
N ASN A 163 -0.13 -3.43 4.59
CA ASN A 163 -1.02 -4.53 4.19
C ASN A 163 -1.74 -4.30 2.85
N GLN A 164 -1.15 -3.47 1.99
CA GLN A 164 -1.53 -3.35 0.59
C GLN A 164 -1.38 -4.69 -0.13
N TYR A 165 -2.30 -5.01 -1.03
CA TYR A 165 -2.24 -6.22 -1.86
C TYR A 165 -1.65 -5.89 -3.24
N CYS A 166 -0.54 -6.53 -3.61
CA CYS A 166 0.09 -6.33 -4.91
C CYS A 166 -0.64 -7.11 -6.01
N ASP A 167 -1.18 -6.40 -6.99
CA ASP A 167 -1.69 -6.99 -8.21
C ASP A 167 -0.55 -7.18 -9.21
N GLU A 168 0.02 -8.39 -9.29
CA GLU A 168 1.15 -8.71 -10.18
C GLU A 168 0.89 -8.31 -11.64
N GLU A 169 -0.36 -8.39 -12.08
CA GLU A 169 -0.78 -8.06 -13.45
C GLU A 169 -0.64 -6.57 -13.79
N THR A 170 -0.89 -5.69 -12.82
CA THR A 170 -0.78 -4.24 -13.05
C THR A 170 0.48 -3.66 -12.43
N GLY A 171 1.04 -4.28 -11.39
CA GLY A 171 2.03 -3.68 -10.51
C GLY A 171 1.46 -2.61 -9.57
N LEU A 172 0.14 -2.40 -9.57
CA LEU A 172 -0.52 -1.53 -8.61
C LEU A 172 -0.74 -2.27 -7.30
N HIS A 173 -0.75 -1.51 -6.22
CA HIS A 173 -1.02 -2.00 -4.88
C HIS A 173 -2.44 -1.62 -4.49
N TYR A 174 -3.33 -2.60 -4.39
CA TYR A 174 -4.69 -2.42 -3.90
C TYR A 174 -4.65 -2.08 -2.41
N ASN A 175 -5.21 -0.92 -2.06
CA ASN A 175 -5.28 -0.37 -0.71
C ASN A 175 -6.74 -0.05 -0.34
N LEU A 176 -7.58 -1.09 -0.38
CA LEU A 176 -9.02 -1.06 -0.10
C LEU A 176 -9.82 -0.14 -1.03
N MET A 177 -9.74 1.18 -0.82
CA MET A 177 -10.48 2.19 -1.57
C MET A 177 -9.66 2.79 -2.72
N ARG A 178 -8.35 2.59 -2.72
CA ARG A 178 -7.44 3.22 -3.68
C ARG A 178 -6.39 2.26 -4.19
N TYR A 179 -5.86 2.57 -5.37
CA TYR A 179 -4.73 1.88 -5.97
C TYR A 179 -3.48 2.74 -5.84
N TYR A 180 -2.44 2.18 -5.23
CA TYR A 180 -1.16 2.85 -5.01
C TYR A 180 -0.15 2.43 -6.08
N GLU A 181 0.55 3.40 -6.65
CA GLU A 181 1.64 3.19 -7.58
C GLU A 181 2.98 3.37 -6.86
N PRO A 182 3.72 2.28 -6.61
CA PRO A 182 4.94 2.35 -5.79
C PRO A 182 6.13 3.00 -6.50
N ASP A 183 6.17 3.02 -7.84
CA ASP A 183 7.22 3.70 -8.59
C ASP A 183 7.15 5.23 -8.45
N SER A 184 5.94 5.79 -8.37
CA SER A 184 5.71 7.25 -8.28
C SER A 184 5.38 7.72 -6.86
N GLY A 185 5.15 6.80 -5.93
CA GLY A 185 4.92 7.08 -4.51
C GLY A 185 3.56 7.72 -4.21
N ARG A 186 2.53 7.43 -5.01
CA ARG A 186 1.20 8.08 -4.90
C ARG A 186 0.05 7.15 -5.30
N PHE A 187 -1.17 7.54 -4.95
CA PHE A 187 -2.37 6.89 -5.46
C PHE A 187 -2.64 7.28 -6.92
N VAL A 188 -3.24 6.36 -7.69
CA VAL A 188 -3.64 6.62 -9.09
C VAL A 188 -5.07 7.16 -9.20
N ASN A 189 -5.91 6.91 -8.21
CA ASN A 189 -7.27 7.44 -8.11
C ASN A 189 -7.38 8.48 -6.98
N GLN A 190 -8.32 9.42 -7.12
CA GLN A 190 -8.53 10.50 -6.16
C GLN A 190 -9.02 9.97 -4.80
N ASP A 191 -8.70 10.70 -3.73
CA ASP A 191 -9.20 10.44 -2.39
C ASP A 191 -10.75 10.48 -2.36
N PRO A 192 -11.44 9.40 -1.96
CA PRO A 192 -12.91 9.36 -1.89
C PRO A 192 -13.52 10.40 -0.96
N ILE A 193 -12.79 10.84 0.08
CA ILE A 193 -13.26 11.92 0.98
C ILE A 193 -12.95 13.33 0.43
N GLY A 194 -12.38 13.41 -0.77
CA GLY A 194 -12.14 14.67 -1.47
C GLY A 194 -11.20 15.60 -0.69
N LEU A 195 -11.56 16.89 -0.66
CA LEU A 195 -10.73 17.92 -0.04
C LEU A 195 -10.61 17.80 1.48
N ASP A 196 -11.47 17.01 2.13
CA ASP A 196 -11.34 16.71 3.55
C ASP A 196 -10.08 15.87 3.84
N GLY A 197 -9.57 15.12 2.84
CA GLY A 197 -8.26 14.45 2.88
C GLY A 197 -7.06 15.38 2.64
N GLY A 198 -7.34 16.65 2.35
CA GLY A 198 -6.39 17.72 2.07
C GLY A 198 -6.28 18.07 0.58
N ASN A 199 -5.41 19.03 0.28
CA ASN A 199 -5.33 19.65 -1.05
C ASN A 199 -4.69 18.76 -2.13
N ASN A 200 -4.05 17.64 -1.75
CA ASN A 200 -3.47 16.68 -2.70
C ASN A 200 -4.21 15.35 -2.61
N LEU A 201 -5.17 15.16 -3.52
CA LEU A 201 -6.06 14.00 -3.60
C LEU A 201 -5.34 12.68 -3.92
N TYR A 202 -4.07 12.71 -4.31
CA TYR A 202 -3.29 11.53 -4.71
C TYR A 202 -2.21 11.17 -3.69
N ARG A 203 -2.10 11.92 -2.58
CA ARG A 203 -1.04 11.74 -1.59
C ARG A 203 -1.21 10.43 -0.82
N PHE A 204 -0.12 9.66 -0.69
CA PHE A 204 -0.12 8.43 0.10
C PHE A 204 -0.16 8.69 1.61
N ALA A 205 0.83 9.39 2.14
CA ALA A 205 0.92 9.71 3.56
C ALA A 205 1.71 11.02 3.78
N LEU A 206 1.59 11.57 4.98
CA LEU A 206 2.54 12.59 5.45
C LEU A 206 3.89 11.92 5.69
N ASN A 207 4.97 12.63 5.38
CA ASN A 207 6.33 12.12 5.50
C ASN A 207 7.27 13.19 6.08
N SER A 208 8.52 12.80 6.31
CA SER A 208 9.55 13.69 6.87
C SER A 208 9.79 14.96 6.04
N GLN A 209 9.48 14.99 4.74
CA GLN A 209 9.58 16.21 3.92
C GLN A 209 8.44 17.20 4.19
N MET A 210 7.32 16.77 4.77
CA MET A 210 6.26 17.65 5.27
C MET A 210 6.53 18.08 6.72
N TRP A 211 7.18 17.21 7.48
CA TRP A 211 7.46 17.38 8.90
C TRP A 211 8.83 17.96 9.18
N PHE A 212 9.64 18.20 8.13
CA PHE A 212 10.97 18.78 8.29
C PHE A 212 10.86 20.11 9.04
N ASP A 213 11.77 20.24 9.99
CA ASP A 213 11.92 21.39 10.86
C ASP A 213 13.33 21.94 10.62
N PRO A 214 13.53 22.74 9.56
CA PRO A 214 14.85 23.28 9.21
C PRO A 214 15.53 24.01 10.35
N LEU A 215 14.74 24.52 11.30
CA LEU A 215 15.21 25.39 12.37
C LEU A 215 15.25 24.68 13.73
N GLY A 216 14.65 23.49 13.86
CA GLY A 216 14.50 22.80 15.14
C GLY A 216 13.50 23.47 16.10
N LEU A 217 12.52 24.22 15.58
CA LEU A 217 11.60 25.06 16.35
C LEU A 217 10.10 24.71 16.16
N LYS A 218 9.77 23.64 15.45
CA LYS A 218 8.42 23.38 14.93
C LYS A 218 7.46 22.76 15.96
N GLU A 219 7.88 22.61 17.22
CA GLU A 219 6.92 22.53 18.34
C GLU A 219 6.49 23.95 18.76
N LEU A 220 5.43 24.41 18.11
CA LEU A 220 4.37 25.24 18.66
C LEU A 220 4.68 26.07 19.93
N TYR A 221 5.41 27.17 19.76
CA TYR A 221 5.03 28.41 20.44
C TYR A 221 4.56 29.39 19.37
N TYR A 222 3.30 29.81 19.48
CA TYR A 222 2.84 31.09 18.92
C TYR A 222 3.68 32.19 19.58
N LEU A 223 4.92 32.37 19.14
CA LEU A 223 5.70 33.56 19.43
C LEU A 223 5.12 34.67 18.56
N VAL A 224 3.92 35.12 18.91
CA VAL A 224 3.43 36.43 18.50
C VAL A 224 4.34 37.41 19.24
N ALA A 225 5.40 37.84 18.57
CA ALA A 225 6.25 38.88 19.09
C ALA A 225 5.35 40.09 19.39
N THR A 226 5.19 40.41 20.67
CA THR A 226 4.71 41.74 21.03
C THR A 226 5.81 42.72 20.66
N LYS A 227 5.43 43.96 20.31
CA LYS A 227 6.35 45.01 19.86
C LYS A 227 7.46 45.32 20.88
N ASP A 228 7.31 44.80 22.10
CA ASP A 228 8.04 45.09 23.31
C ASP A 228 9.13 44.04 23.60
N GLY A 229 9.27 43.00 22.75
CA GLY A 229 10.30 41.97 22.88
C GLY A 229 10.01 40.87 23.90
N PHE A 230 8.79 40.86 24.47
CA PHE A 230 8.33 39.83 25.40
C PHE A 230 7.49 38.77 24.70
N TYR A 231 7.75 37.52 25.06
CA TYR A 231 7.05 36.36 24.53
C TYR A 231 6.20 35.69 25.61
N PRO A 232 4.87 35.64 25.44
CA PRO A 232 4.00 34.87 26.34
C PRO A 232 4.25 33.37 26.16
N VAL A 233 4.55 32.68 27.26
CA VAL A 233 4.67 31.22 27.29
C VAL A 233 3.29 30.65 27.59
N MET A 234 2.78 29.87 26.65
CA MET A 234 1.47 29.24 26.73
C MET A 234 1.62 27.80 27.19
N GLU A 235 0.68 27.32 28.01
CA GLU A 235 0.53 25.90 28.32
C GLU A 235 -0.61 25.33 27.47
N TRP A 236 -0.44 24.11 26.95
CA TRP A 236 -1.43 23.50 26.07
C TRP A 236 -2.81 23.42 26.75
N GLY A 237 -3.84 23.90 26.07
CA GLY A 237 -5.22 23.91 26.57
C GLY A 237 -5.61 25.10 27.45
N LYS A 238 -4.69 26.02 27.78
CA LYS A 238 -4.99 27.23 28.57
C LYS A 238 -5.04 28.49 27.69
N LYS A 239 -6.02 29.36 27.95
CA LYS A 239 -6.22 30.63 27.22
C LYS A 239 -5.34 31.78 27.73
N ALA A 240 -4.78 31.66 28.92
CA ALA A 240 -3.92 32.68 29.52
C ALA A 240 -2.47 32.18 29.63
N PRO A 241 -1.47 33.03 29.33
CA PRO A 241 -0.06 32.67 29.48
C PRO A 241 0.31 32.48 30.95
N TRP A 242 1.25 31.59 31.21
CA TRP A 242 1.73 31.31 32.58
C TRP A 242 3.08 31.96 32.88
N ALA A 243 3.82 32.37 31.85
CA ALA A 243 5.08 33.11 32.00
C ALA A 243 5.33 34.05 30.81
N HIS A 244 6.30 34.95 30.97
CA HIS A 244 6.84 35.80 29.91
C HIS A 244 8.36 35.62 29.84
N ILE A 245 8.91 35.52 28.62
CA ILE A 245 10.36 35.42 28.38
C ILE A 245 10.82 36.62 27.55
N LEU A 246 11.94 37.22 27.95
CA LEU A 246 12.70 38.20 27.17
C LEU A 246 13.73 37.47 26.30
N LYS A 247 13.77 37.75 25.01
CA LYS A 247 14.87 37.30 24.14
C LYS A 247 15.88 38.44 24.01
N GLU A 248 16.98 38.39 24.75
CA GLU A 248 18.12 39.27 24.49
C GLU A 248 18.78 38.87 23.16
N GLY A 249 18.81 39.81 22.21
CA GLY A 249 19.27 39.56 20.85
C GLY A 249 20.77 39.28 20.80
N GLY A 250 21.13 38.04 20.49
CA GLY A 250 22.44 37.70 19.93
C GLY A 250 22.33 37.66 18.40
N ASP A 251 23.10 38.52 17.73
CA ASP A 251 23.16 38.64 16.28
C ASP A 251 23.52 37.31 15.60
N LEU A 252 22.63 36.82 14.75
CA LEU A 252 22.96 35.84 13.71
C LEU A 252 23.15 36.60 12.40
N ASN A 253 24.40 36.95 12.10
CA ASN A 253 24.78 37.35 10.74
C ASN A 253 24.79 36.11 9.85
N LEU A 254 24.12 36.24 8.69
CA LEU A 254 23.98 35.24 7.62
C LEU A 254 25.33 34.75 7.08
#